data_AF-A0A377DJ48-F1
#
_entry.id   AF-A0A377DJ48-F1
#
_cell.length_a   1.000
_cell.length_b   1.000
_cell.length_c   1.000
_cell.angle_alpha   90.00
_cell.angle_beta   90.00
_cell.angle_gamma   90.00
#
_symmetry.space_group_name_H-M   'P 1'
#
loop_
_entity.id
_entity.type
_entity.pdbx_description
1 polymer ?
#
loop_
_entity_poly.entity_id
_entity_poly.type
_entity_poly.pdbx_seq_one_letter_code
_entity_poly.pdbx_strand_id
1 'polypeptide(L)'
;MTYQAIFTGWDDLTIEDLLVAYRKAKADSFFENTFPVAIKFAEYEQELLENLQKLLDLLQSEDGFSSNKKLIGKFRLLPKKLTTKKKHESQNGHVHFSNPKRAADHLFNNFDLIPEFRIIGDFPVDSHIISALWINMVGHKFDASLDNCCYGARLKRIRNDELFSNEQDNPFHISAVGSFSPYFQPYQKWRGDGLKAIRDELEKDRDIIAASLDLKSYYHFIDPLAITSDDLYNTLNIKLTKDEKAFTAQLAVFLKHWSDGAAAFGKKIAYKTPVINGGLVIGLTASRIISNILLHHWDKLVIEKLSPIHYGRYVDDMFLVIRDTGTITNNHEFMLLLQDRLGNDCVYLKNEQKQIWQIQQGEHFQGKTTIQLQSDKQKLFVLQGRAGIDLLDSIEKEIYELSSEHRLMPSPDQLEHSTAAKVLSAAGSVGENADTLRRADGLTIRRLGWSLQLRLR
;
A
#
# COMPACT_ATOMS: atom_id res chain seq x y z
N MET A 1 -30.53 7.94 20.38
CA MET A 1 -30.34 6.76 19.51
C MET A 1 -28.87 6.71 19.13
N THR A 2 -28.23 5.55 19.21
CA THR A 2 -26.84 5.37 18.73
C THR A 2 -26.88 5.37 17.20
N TYR A 3 -26.19 6.32 16.57
CA TYR A 3 -26.05 6.42 15.11
C TYR A 3 -25.62 5.07 14.50
N GLN A 4 -26.28 4.66 13.41
CA GLN A 4 -25.92 3.48 12.63
C GLN A 4 -25.78 3.86 11.16
N ALA A 5 -24.66 3.48 10.55
CA ALA A 5 -24.42 3.69 9.13
C ALA A 5 -25.07 2.54 8.33
N ILE A 6 -26.29 2.77 7.84
CA ILE A 6 -27.00 1.83 6.95
C ILE A 6 -27.43 2.60 5.70
N PHE A 7 -27.10 2.07 4.53
CA PHE A 7 -27.47 2.69 3.26
C PHE A 7 -28.74 2.05 2.69
N THR A 8 -29.85 2.80 2.70
CA THR A 8 -31.15 2.39 2.17
C THR A 8 -31.54 3.12 0.88
N GLY A 9 -30.71 4.03 0.39
CA GLY A 9 -30.93 4.82 -0.81
C GLY A 9 -30.30 6.19 -0.70
N TRP A 10 -30.21 6.91 -1.82
CA TRP A 10 -29.68 8.28 -1.84
C TRP A 10 -30.65 9.25 -1.15
N ASP A 11 -31.95 9.10 -1.37
CA ASP A 11 -33.01 9.95 -0.79
C ASP A 11 -33.06 9.88 0.74
N ASP A 12 -32.70 8.73 1.32
CA ASP A 12 -32.67 8.51 2.77
C ASP A 12 -31.39 9.03 3.43
N LEU A 13 -30.38 9.45 2.64
CA LEU A 13 -29.12 9.94 3.18
C LEU A 13 -29.35 11.23 3.98
N THR A 14 -28.72 11.32 5.15
CA THR A 14 -28.89 12.49 6.04
C THR A 14 -27.61 13.29 6.17
N ILE A 15 -27.75 14.51 6.69
CA ILE A 15 -26.59 15.34 7.07
C ILE A 15 -25.76 14.70 8.19
N GLU A 16 -26.37 13.89 9.05
CA GLU A 16 -25.68 13.17 10.13
C GLU A 16 -24.70 12.14 9.54
N ASP A 17 -25.11 11.43 8.47
CA ASP A 17 -24.24 10.49 7.76
C ASP A 17 -23.00 11.18 7.19
N LEU A 18 -23.21 12.36 6.58
CA LEU A 18 -22.12 13.16 6.02
C LEU A 18 -21.21 13.74 7.10
N LEU A 19 -21.74 14.13 8.26
CA LEU A 19 -20.93 14.60 9.40
C LEU A 19 -20.03 13.48 9.95
N VAL A 20 -20.55 12.26 10.07
CA VAL A 20 -19.77 11.11 10.52
C VAL A 20 -18.71 10.73 9.48
N ALA A 21 -19.08 10.70 8.19
CA ALA A 21 -18.15 10.47 7.09
C ALA A 21 -17.06 11.55 7.01
N TYR A 22 -17.41 12.82 7.22
CA TYR A 22 -16.50 13.95 7.29
C TYR A 22 -15.44 13.78 8.39
N ARG A 23 -15.88 13.43 9.62
CA ARG A 23 -14.96 13.20 10.73
C ARG A 23 -13.94 12.10 10.41
N LYS A 24 -14.41 10.98 9.82
CA LYS A 24 -13.56 9.87 9.37
C LYS A 24 -12.59 10.32 8.27
N ALA A 25 -13.09 11.03 7.26
CA ALA A 25 -12.30 11.53 6.13
C ALA A 25 -11.17 12.46 6.60
N LYS A 26 -11.46 13.39 7.53
CA LYS A 26 -10.46 14.29 8.12
C LYS A 26 -9.40 13.52 8.88
N ALA A 27 -9.81 12.61 9.77
CA ALA A 27 -8.87 11.81 10.55
C ALA A 27 -7.99 10.93 9.67
N ASP A 28 -8.57 10.22 8.71
CA ASP A 28 -7.82 9.33 7.83
C ASP A 28 -6.83 10.10 6.96
N SER A 29 -7.24 11.27 6.44
CA SER A 29 -6.38 12.15 5.63
C SER A 29 -5.26 12.81 6.44
N PHE A 30 -5.49 13.09 7.73
CA PHE A 30 -4.48 13.68 8.61
C PHE A 30 -3.27 12.73 8.80
N PHE A 31 -3.52 11.43 8.87
CA PHE A 31 -2.46 10.42 8.98
C PHE A 31 -1.87 10.01 7.62
N GLU A 32 -2.36 10.55 6.50
CA GLU A 32 -1.74 10.33 5.19
C GLU A 32 -0.57 11.29 4.95
N ASN A 33 0.62 10.73 4.75
CA ASN A 33 1.82 11.52 4.43
C ASN A 33 2.02 11.77 2.92
N THR A 34 1.03 11.43 2.08
CA THR A 34 1.19 11.47 0.62
C THR A 34 0.99 12.86 0.04
N PHE A 35 -0.02 13.60 0.51
CA PHE A 35 -0.33 14.95 0.03
C PHE A 35 -0.92 15.79 1.18
N PRO A 36 -0.55 17.07 1.34
CA PRO A 36 -1.02 17.90 2.44
C PRO A 36 -2.49 18.32 2.22
N VAL A 37 -3.44 17.48 2.64
CA VAL A 37 -4.88 17.77 2.55
C VAL A 37 -5.38 18.63 3.73
N ALA A 38 -4.58 18.75 4.81
CA ALA A 38 -4.98 19.43 6.04
C ALA A 38 -5.49 20.87 5.83
N ILE A 39 -4.85 21.63 4.94
CA ILE A 39 -5.26 23.02 4.63
C ILE A 39 -6.67 23.04 4.03
N LYS A 40 -6.96 22.13 3.08
CA LYS A 40 -8.29 22.05 2.46
C LYS A 40 -9.38 21.70 3.46
N PHE A 41 -9.09 20.82 4.41
CA PHE A 41 -10.03 20.52 5.50
C PHE A 41 -10.27 21.75 6.37
N ALA A 42 -9.23 22.50 6.74
CA ALA A 42 -9.38 23.72 7.55
C ALA A 42 -10.19 24.81 6.83
N GLU A 43 -10.02 24.96 5.51
CA GLU A 43 -10.82 25.85 4.67
C GLU A 43 -12.27 25.38 4.57
N TYR A 44 -12.48 24.08 4.36
CA TYR A 44 -13.81 23.47 4.27
C TYR A 44 -14.62 23.61 5.58
N GLU A 45 -13.93 23.58 6.72
CA GLU A 45 -14.54 23.72 8.05
C GLU A 45 -15.11 25.11 8.35
N GLN A 46 -14.67 26.14 7.64
CA GLN A 46 -15.18 27.51 7.86
C GLN A 46 -16.70 27.58 7.62
N GLU A 47 -17.19 26.83 6.64
CA GLU A 47 -18.61 26.76 6.27
C GLU A 47 -19.08 25.30 6.25
N LEU A 48 -18.73 24.53 7.29
CA LEU A 48 -18.88 23.07 7.31
C LEU A 48 -20.29 22.61 6.96
N LEU A 49 -21.32 23.14 7.65
CA LEU A 49 -22.70 22.69 7.44
C LEU A 49 -23.22 23.04 6.05
N GLU A 50 -22.91 24.23 5.53
CA GLU A 50 -23.31 24.61 4.17
C GLU A 50 -22.64 23.73 3.12
N ASN A 51 -21.35 23.42 3.30
CA ASN A 51 -20.61 22.58 2.38
C ASN A 51 -21.14 21.14 2.39
N LEU A 52 -21.44 20.60 3.57
CA LEU A 52 -22.07 19.28 3.69
C LEU A 52 -23.48 19.24 3.12
N GLN A 53 -24.27 20.30 3.27
CA GLN A 53 -25.61 20.38 2.66
C GLN A 53 -25.50 20.40 1.14
N LYS A 54 -24.59 21.19 0.56
CA LYS A 54 -24.33 21.19 -0.90
C LYS A 54 -23.90 19.82 -1.40
N LEU A 55 -23.10 19.09 -0.61
CA LEU A 55 -22.70 17.72 -0.93
C LEU A 55 -23.90 16.75 -0.84
N LEU A 56 -24.76 16.90 0.17
CA LEU A 56 -25.97 16.10 0.31
C LEU A 56 -26.91 16.26 -0.89
N ASP A 57 -27.21 17.50 -1.25
CA ASP A 57 -28.07 17.83 -2.39
C ASP A 57 -27.51 17.26 -3.70
N LEU A 58 -26.17 17.28 -3.85
CA LEU A 58 -25.48 16.66 -4.99
C LEU A 58 -25.63 15.14 -5.00
N LEU A 59 -25.49 14.48 -3.85
CA LEU A 59 -25.60 13.02 -3.74
C LEU A 59 -27.04 12.53 -3.94
N GLN A 60 -28.04 13.35 -3.59
CA GLN A 60 -29.47 13.09 -3.78
C GLN A 60 -29.96 13.44 -5.20
N SER A 61 -29.14 14.10 -6.02
CA SER A 61 -29.52 14.41 -7.40
C SER A 61 -29.55 13.16 -8.30
N GLU A 62 -30.42 13.17 -9.31
CA GLU A 62 -30.57 12.04 -10.25
C GLU A 62 -29.27 11.70 -11.00
N ASP A 63 -28.42 12.69 -11.27
CA ASP A 63 -27.13 12.52 -11.95
C ASP A 63 -26.07 11.82 -11.06
N GLY A 64 -26.26 11.91 -9.74
CA GLY A 64 -25.33 11.48 -8.70
C GLY A 64 -23.88 11.97 -8.89
N PHE A 65 -22.90 11.26 -8.32
CA PHE A 65 -21.53 11.79 -8.19
C PHE A 65 -20.51 11.25 -9.20
N SER A 66 -20.77 10.14 -9.89
CA SER A 66 -19.75 9.41 -10.66
C SER A 66 -19.16 10.20 -11.82
N SER A 67 -19.97 11.02 -12.48
CA SER A 67 -19.58 11.82 -13.66
C SER A 67 -19.22 13.27 -13.30
N ASN A 68 -19.26 13.64 -12.02
CA ASN A 68 -19.07 15.02 -11.60
C ASN A 68 -17.59 15.42 -11.68
N LYS A 69 -17.26 16.27 -12.66
CA LYS A 69 -15.89 16.75 -12.90
C LYS A 69 -15.29 17.52 -11.74
N LYS A 70 -16.10 18.15 -10.88
CA LYS A 70 -15.59 18.88 -9.70
C LYS A 70 -15.00 17.92 -8.66
N LEU A 71 -15.50 16.68 -8.59
CA LEU A 71 -15.09 15.67 -7.61
C LEU A 71 -13.84 14.87 -8.04
N ILE A 72 -13.56 14.75 -9.34
CA ILE A 72 -12.41 13.97 -9.84
C ILE A 72 -11.07 14.54 -9.34
N GLY A 73 -11.02 15.82 -8.96
CA GLY A 73 -9.79 16.43 -8.45
C GLY A 73 -8.71 16.64 -9.52
N LYS A 74 -7.49 16.94 -9.07
CA LYS A 74 -6.33 17.22 -9.94
C LYS A 74 -5.36 16.05 -9.94
N PHE A 75 -4.60 15.91 -11.04
CA PHE A 75 -3.50 14.95 -11.13
C PHE A 75 -2.19 15.64 -10.77
N ARG A 76 -1.41 15.06 -9.85
CA ARG A 76 -0.11 15.60 -9.43
C ARG A 76 0.99 14.57 -9.64
N LEU A 77 2.21 15.05 -9.89
CA LEU A 77 3.41 14.21 -9.96
C LEU A 77 4.20 14.35 -8.67
N LEU A 78 4.51 13.21 -8.06
CA LEU A 78 5.47 13.14 -6.96
C LEU A 78 6.74 12.41 -7.41
N PRO A 79 7.93 12.93 -7.06
CA PRO A 79 9.18 12.20 -7.26
C PRO A 79 9.15 10.86 -6.52
N LYS A 80 9.43 9.77 -7.23
CA LYS A 80 9.48 8.41 -6.68
C LYS A 80 10.91 7.95 -6.46
N LYS A 81 11.74 8.06 -7.49
CA LYS A 81 13.12 7.57 -7.50
C LYS A 81 13.95 8.39 -8.49
N LEU A 82 15.24 8.51 -8.22
CA LEU A 82 16.22 8.98 -9.21
C LEU A 82 17.17 7.81 -9.49
N THR A 83 17.07 7.24 -10.68
CA THR A 83 17.95 6.16 -11.13
C THR A 83 19.14 6.78 -11.88
N THR A 84 20.35 6.31 -11.59
CA THR A 84 21.58 6.77 -12.23
C THR A 84 22.09 5.70 -13.20
N LYS A 85 22.43 6.08 -14.42
CA LYS A 85 23.10 5.20 -15.39
C LYS A 85 24.46 5.81 -15.74
N LYS A 86 25.55 5.07 -15.58
CA LYS A 86 26.89 5.58 -15.93
C LYS A 86 26.94 5.95 -17.41
N LYS A 87 27.47 7.13 -17.73
CA LYS A 87 27.64 7.61 -19.11
C LYS A 87 28.75 6.88 -19.85
N HIS A 88 29.81 6.49 -19.14
CA HIS A 88 30.96 5.77 -19.67
C HIS A 88 31.36 4.61 -18.74
N GLU A 89 32.02 3.58 -19.28
CA GLU A 89 32.77 2.58 -18.51
C GLU A 89 34.06 3.22 -17.95
N SER A 90 33.93 4.23 -17.09
CA SER A 90 35.08 4.87 -16.46
C SER A 90 35.52 4.08 -15.21
N GLN A 91 36.85 3.95 -15.07
CA GLN A 91 37.58 3.16 -14.08
C GLN A 91 36.99 3.18 -12.66
N ASN A 92 36.95 1.97 -12.10
CA ASN A 92 36.41 1.62 -10.78
C ASN A 92 37.08 2.40 -9.64
N GLY A 93 36.30 3.26 -8.99
CA GLY A 93 36.60 3.82 -7.67
C GLY A 93 35.34 4.32 -6.99
N HIS A 94 35.14 4.00 -5.70
CA HIS A 94 34.09 4.60 -4.89
C HIS A 94 34.58 5.98 -4.42
N VAL A 95 34.09 7.05 -5.06
CA VAL A 95 34.47 8.43 -4.70
C VAL A 95 33.42 9.02 -3.76
N HIS A 96 33.86 9.45 -2.58
CA HIS A 96 33.02 10.09 -1.58
C HIS A 96 33.34 11.58 -1.51
N PHE A 97 32.33 12.42 -1.63
CA PHE A 97 32.47 13.87 -1.57
C PHE A 97 31.84 14.40 -0.28
N SER A 98 32.62 15.11 0.54
CA SER A 98 32.08 15.86 1.67
C SER A 98 31.37 17.15 1.26
N ASN A 99 31.72 17.71 0.08
CA ASN A 99 31.10 18.91 -0.47
C ASN A 99 29.89 18.55 -1.37
N PRO A 100 28.65 18.98 -1.02
CA PRO A 100 27.45 18.64 -1.78
C PRO A 100 27.46 19.14 -3.23
N LYS A 101 28.03 20.31 -3.49
CA LYS A 101 28.13 20.87 -4.85
C LYS A 101 29.01 19.98 -5.72
N ARG A 102 30.18 19.59 -5.21
CA ARG A 102 31.09 18.67 -5.91
C ARG A 102 30.45 17.29 -6.13
N ALA A 103 29.67 16.81 -5.16
CA ALA A 103 28.92 15.56 -5.29
C ALA A 103 27.89 15.63 -6.43
N ALA A 104 27.14 16.73 -6.51
CA ALA A 104 26.16 16.97 -7.56
C ALA A 104 26.83 17.13 -8.93
N ASP A 105 27.92 17.92 -9.03
CA ASP A 105 28.67 18.11 -10.27
C ASP A 105 29.22 16.76 -10.78
N HIS A 106 29.79 15.93 -9.90
CA HIS A 106 30.22 14.58 -10.23
C HIS A 106 29.06 13.71 -10.73
N LEU A 107 27.91 13.79 -10.08
CA LEU A 107 26.71 13.05 -10.45
C LEU A 107 26.24 13.43 -11.86
N PHE A 108 26.11 14.73 -12.17
CA PHE A 108 25.67 15.22 -13.48
C PHE A 108 26.67 14.94 -14.60
N ASN A 109 27.98 15.00 -14.30
CA ASN A 109 29.02 14.80 -15.30
C ASN A 109 29.17 13.31 -15.67
N ASN A 110 29.05 12.40 -14.71
CA ASN A 110 29.37 10.98 -14.91
C ASN A 110 28.15 10.06 -15.08
N PHE A 111 26.95 10.52 -14.70
CA PHE A 111 25.73 9.72 -14.77
C PHE A 111 24.63 10.42 -15.57
N ASP A 112 23.89 9.64 -16.34
CA ASP A 112 22.57 9.99 -16.82
C ASP A 112 21.57 9.79 -15.69
N LEU A 113 20.80 10.84 -15.43
CA LEU A 113 19.79 10.86 -14.39
C LEU A 113 18.43 10.58 -14.98
N ILE A 114 17.82 9.49 -14.53
CA ILE A 114 16.51 9.02 -14.96
C ILE A 114 15.56 9.21 -13.78
N PRO A 115 14.85 10.35 -13.70
CA PRO A 115 13.86 10.57 -12.66
C PRO A 115 12.61 9.74 -12.97
N GLU A 116 12.12 9.04 -11.95
CA GLU A 116 10.86 8.33 -11.95
C GLU A 116 9.86 9.10 -11.09
N PHE A 117 8.68 9.36 -11.66
CA PHE A 117 7.58 10.04 -10.98
C PHE A 117 6.41 9.09 -10.77
N ARG A 118 5.58 9.39 -9.78
CA ARG A 118 4.30 8.74 -9.50
C ARG A 118 3.18 9.76 -9.65
N ILE A 119 2.09 9.36 -10.30
CA ILE A 119 0.86 10.16 -10.36
C ILE A 119 0.06 9.89 -9.08
N ILE A 120 -0.39 10.95 -8.42
CA ILE A 120 -1.30 10.90 -7.27
C ILE A 120 -2.53 11.78 -7.50
N GLY A 121 -3.60 11.52 -6.75
CA GLY A 121 -4.82 12.32 -6.78
C GLY A 121 -4.79 13.45 -5.76
N ASP A 122 -5.08 14.66 -6.22
CA ASP A 122 -5.26 15.87 -5.42
C ASP A 122 -6.77 16.21 -5.40
N PHE A 123 -7.52 15.55 -4.51
CA PHE A 123 -8.99 15.60 -4.47
C PHE A 123 -9.54 16.76 -3.64
N PRO A 124 -10.77 17.23 -3.93
CA PRO A 124 -11.51 18.07 -3.01
C PRO A 124 -11.94 17.27 -1.76
N VAL A 125 -12.26 17.99 -0.68
CA VAL A 125 -12.71 17.39 0.59
C VAL A 125 -13.96 16.52 0.37
N ASP A 126 -14.89 16.95 -0.48
CA ASP A 126 -16.10 16.18 -0.83
C ASP A 126 -15.79 14.75 -1.29
N SER A 127 -14.76 14.54 -2.10
CA SER A 127 -14.40 13.20 -2.57
C SER A 127 -13.81 12.33 -1.45
N HIS A 128 -13.11 12.93 -0.49
CA HIS A 128 -12.67 12.24 0.71
C HIS A 128 -13.87 11.86 1.60
N ILE A 129 -14.88 12.73 1.71
CA ILE A 129 -16.13 12.45 2.44
C ILE A 129 -16.87 11.29 1.77
N ILE A 130 -17.06 11.32 0.45
CA ILE A 130 -17.72 10.23 -0.30
C ILE A 130 -16.98 8.91 -0.11
N SER A 131 -15.64 8.93 -0.17
CA SER A 131 -14.81 7.75 0.09
C SER A 131 -15.03 7.20 1.50
N ALA A 132 -15.07 8.06 2.53
CA ALA A 132 -15.34 7.65 3.91
C ALA A 132 -16.80 7.19 4.11
N LEU A 133 -17.76 7.83 3.47
CA LEU A 133 -19.17 7.46 3.50
C LEU A 133 -19.37 6.05 2.94
N TRP A 134 -18.75 5.75 1.80
CA TRP A 134 -18.79 4.40 1.23
C TRP A 134 -18.19 3.36 2.19
N ILE A 135 -17.08 3.67 2.87
CA ILE A 135 -16.48 2.78 3.87
C ILE A 135 -17.45 2.53 5.02
N ASN A 136 -18.04 3.59 5.56
CA ASN A 136 -18.97 3.53 6.69
C ASN A 136 -20.19 2.67 6.39
N MET A 137 -20.71 2.76 5.16
CA MET A 137 -21.98 2.14 4.77
C MET A 137 -21.82 0.75 4.13
N VAL A 138 -20.76 0.54 3.34
CA VAL A 138 -20.62 -0.66 2.49
C VAL A 138 -19.22 -1.27 2.58
N GLY A 139 -18.17 -0.45 2.46
CA GLY A 139 -16.78 -0.89 2.40
C GLY A 139 -16.35 -1.75 3.59
N HIS A 140 -16.93 -1.51 4.77
CA HIS A 140 -16.64 -2.31 5.96
C HIS A 140 -17.07 -3.78 5.86
N LYS A 141 -18.08 -4.11 5.03
CA LYS A 141 -18.51 -5.48 4.76
C LYS A 141 -17.48 -6.23 3.95
N PHE A 142 -16.84 -5.55 3.00
CA PHE A 142 -15.73 -6.13 2.24
C PHE A 142 -14.47 -6.34 3.07
N ASP A 143 -14.11 -5.38 3.94
CA ASP A 143 -12.97 -5.59 4.85
C ASP A 143 -13.22 -6.75 5.85
N ALA A 144 -14.49 -7.04 6.17
CA ALA A 144 -14.87 -8.11 7.08
C ALA A 144 -14.63 -9.50 6.48
N SER A 145 -14.70 -9.63 5.14
CA SER A 145 -14.47 -10.91 4.47
C SER A 145 -12.99 -11.25 4.32
N LEU A 146 -12.07 -10.35 4.69
CA LEU A 146 -10.62 -10.58 4.58
C LEU A 146 -10.09 -11.42 5.75
N ASP A 147 -9.30 -12.44 5.42
CA ASP A 147 -8.68 -13.33 6.40
C ASP A 147 -7.60 -12.63 7.25
N ASN A 148 -7.21 -13.31 8.34
CA ASN A 148 -6.20 -12.84 9.29
C ASN A 148 -4.78 -12.76 8.71
N CYS A 149 -4.53 -13.37 7.54
CA CYS A 149 -3.28 -13.20 6.80
C CYS A 149 -3.13 -11.80 6.20
N CYS A 150 -4.19 -10.99 6.11
CA CYS A 150 -4.15 -9.60 5.64
C CYS A 150 -4.00 -8.63 6.83
N TYR A 151 -2.78 -8.10 7.02
CA TYR A 151 -2.42 -7.20 8.11
C TYR A 151 -2.58 -5.72 7.75
N GLY A 152 -2.27 -5.38 6.51
CA GLY A 152 -2.18 -4.00 6.05
C GLY A 152 -3.54 -3.36 5.78
N ALA A 153 -3.69 -2.08 6.14
CA ALA A 153 -4.85 -1.25 5.82
C ALA A 153 -6.23 -1.84 6.21
N ARG A 154 -6.29 -2.57 7.33
CA ARG A 154 -7.54 -3.09 7.91
C ARG A 154 -8.31 -2.04 8.69
N LEU A 155 -9.64 -2.11 8.66
CA LEU A 155 -10.50 -1.20 9.41
C LEU A 155 -10.46 -1.46 10.91
N LYS A 156 -10.70 -0.41 11.71
CA LYS A 156 -10.89 -0.53 13.15
C LYS A 156 -12.22 -1.21 13.44
N ARG A 157 -12.18 -2.28 14.22
CA ARG A 157 -13.35 -3.01 14.70
C ARG A 157 -13.47 -2.87 16.21
N ILE A 158 -14.70 -2.94 16.71
CA ILE A 158 -14.96 -2.98 18.15
C ILE A 158 -14.52 -4.35 18.64
N ARG A 159 -13.63 -4.39 19.64
CA ARG A 159 -13.27 -5.64 20.30
C ARG A 159 -14.29 -5.89 21.41
N ASN A 160 -14.99 -7.00 21.34
CA ASN A 160 -15.73 -7.49 22.50
C ASN A 160 -14.75 -8.24 23.39
N ASP A 161 -14.63 -7.87 24.67
CA ASP A 161 -13.73 -8.51 25.65
C ASP A 161 -14.25 -9.89 26.12
N GLU A 162 -15.29 -10.43 25.47
CA GLU A 162 -15.79 -11.76 25.76
C GLU A 162 -14.89 -12.81 25.11
N LEU A 163 -14.24 -13.63 25.94
CA LEU A 163 -13.29 -14.71 25.60
C LEU A 163 -13.78 -15.73 24.54
N PHE A 164 -15.02 -15.63 24.08
CA PHE A 164 -15.68 -16.55 23.14
C PHE A 164 -16.35 -15.87 21.94
N SER A 165 -16.18 -14.56 21.71
CA SER A 165 -16.69 -13.94 20.48
C SER A 165 -15.80 -14.28 19.28
N ASN A 166 -16.40 -14.84 18.21
CA ASN A 166 -15.70 -15.04 16.95
C ASN A 166 -15.14 -13.69 16.46
N GLU A 167 -13.85 -13.61 16.10
CA GLU A 167 -13.25 -12.35 15.60
C GLU A 167 -13.98 -11.78 14.37
N GLN A 168 -14.70 -12.62 13.63
CA GLN A 168 -15.53 -12.29 12.47
C GLN A 168 -16.81 -11.50 12.81
N ASP A 169 -17.26 -11.50 14.07
CA ASP A 169 -18.46 -10.77 14.51
C ASP A 169 -18.15 -9.35 15.01
N ASN A 170 -16.90 -8.92 14.96
CA ASN A 170 -16.51 -7.60 15.45
C ASN A 170 -16.99 -6.48 14.48
N PRO A 171 -17.96 -5.64 14.88
CA PRO A 171 -18.54 -4.64 14.00
C PRO A 171 -17.54 -3.51 13.72
N PHE A 172 -17.74 -2.81 12.61
CA PHE A 172 -16.95 -1.63 12.27
C PHE A 172 -17.12 -0.54 13.32
N HIS A 173 -15.99 0.03 13.76
CA HIS A 173 -15.99 1.02 14.84
C HIS A 173 -16.33 2.42 14.29
N ILE A 174 -17.61 2.65 13.99
CA ILE A 174 -18.12 3.89 13.38
C ILE A 174 -17.84 5.14 14.24
N SER A 175 -17.86 5.01 15.57
CA SER A 175 -17.61 6.09 16.53
C SER A 175 -16.12 6.41 16.73
N ALA A 176 -15.19 5.57 16.27
CA ALA A 176 -13.76 5.86 16.40
C ALA A 176 -13.35 7.09 15.56
N VAL A 177 -12.26 7.75 15.95
CA VAL A 177 -11.77 8.97 15.28
C VAL A 177 -11.48 8.76 13.78
N GLY A 178 -10.73 7.71 13.44
CA GLY A 178 -10.43 7.31 12.05
C GLY A 178 -10.99 5.94 11.70
N SER A 179 -10.92 5.58 10.42
CA SER A 179 -11.45 4.31 9.89
C SER A 179 -10.44 3.17 10.04
N PHE A 180 -9.14 3.45 9.89
CA PHE A 180 -8.08 2.44 9.82
C PHE A 180 -7.27 2.33 11.11
N SER A 181 -6.74 1.14 11.37
CA SER A 181 -5.75 0.93 12.43
C SER A 181 -4.43 1.66 12.10
N PRO A 182 -3.70 2.18 13.11
CA PRO A 182 -2.41 2.83 12.87
C PRO A 182 -1.42 1.86 12.20
N TYR A 183 -0.72 2.32 11.16
CA TYR A 183 0.07 1.44 10.28
C TYR A 183 1.21 0.69 10.98
N PHE A 184 1.84 1.31 12.00
CA PHE A 184 3.07 0.79 12.61
C PHE A 184 2.85 -0.53 13.38
N GLN A 185 1.71 -0.68 14.05
CA GLN A 185 1.41 -1.86 14.87
C GLN A 185 1.20 -3.12 14.03
N PRO A 186 0.28 -3.14 13.04
CA PRO A 186 0.11 -4.30 12.16
C PRO A 186 1.36 -4.60 11.35
N TYR A 187 2.16 -3.59 11.02
CA TYR A 187 3.42 -3.78 10.31
C TYR A 187 4.47 -4.51 11.14
N GLN A 188 4.64 -4.10 12.40
CA GLN A 188 5.51 -4.80 13.36
C GLN A 188 5.03 -6.23 13.58
N LYS A 189 3.71 -6.42 13.72
CA LYS A 189 3.12 -7.76 13.88
C LYS A 189 3.35 -8.64 12.66
N TRP A 190 3.07 -8.16 11.45
CA TRP A 190 3.29 -8.87 10.20
C TRP A 190 4.74 -9.36 10.05
N ARG A 191 5.72 -8.48 10.30
CA ARG A 191 7.14 -8.86 10.28
C ARG A 191 7.48 -9.85 11.40
N GLY A 192 7.04 -9.55 12.63
CA GLY A 192 7.35 -10.35 13.81
C GLY A 192 6.80 -11.78 13.74
N ASP A 193 5.55 -11.95 13.30
CA ASP A 193 4.92 -13.25 13.13
C ASP A 193 5.70 -14.11 12.12
N GLY A 194 6.18 -13.50 11.04
CA GLY A 194 6.98 -14.19 10.04
C GLY A 194 8.38 -14.57 10.52
N LEU A 195 9.08 -13.67 11.23
CA LEU A 195 10.40 -13.97 11.82
C LEU A 195 10.29 -15.07 12.89
N LYS A 196 9.23 -15.02 13.70
CA LYS A 196 8.93 -16.07 14.66
C LYS A 196 8.71 -17.42 13.99
N ALA A 197 7.94 -17.46 12.89
CA ALA A 197 7.72 -18.70 12.14
C ALA A 197 9.02 -19.31 11.59
N ILE A 198 9.97 -18.48 11.16
CA ILE A 198 11.30 -18.93 10.74
C ILE A 198 12.05 -19.55 11.93
N ARG A 199 12.13 -18.83 13.06
CA ARG A 199 12.82 -19.31 14.27
C ARG A 199 12.24 -20.64 14.76
N ASP A 200 10.92 -20.71 14.88
CA ASP A 200 10.20 -21.88 15.40
C ASP A 200 10.43 -23.15 14.56
N GLU A 201 10.72 -23.05 13.26
CA GLU A 201 11.06 -24.22 12.42
C GLU A 201 12.56 -24.52 12.41
N LEU A 202 13.43 -23.50 12.38
CA LEU A 202 14.89 -23.70 12.46
C LEU A 202 15.32 -24.32 13.80
N GLU A 203 14.69 -23.94 14.92
CA GLU A 203 14.93 -24.56 16.24
C GLU A 203 14.51 -26.04 16.30
N LYS A 204 13.60 -26.46 15.41
CA LYS A 204 13.18 -27.86 15.25
C LYS A 204 14.03 -28.63 14.23
N ASP A 205 15.18 -28.05 13.83
CA ASP A 205 16.10 -28.61 12.84
C ASP A 205 15.42 -28.89 11.49
N ARG A 206 14.56 -27.94 11.06
CA ARG A 206 13.88 -28.00 9.76
C ARG A 206 14.35 -26.86 8.88
N ASP A 207 14.77 -27.24 7.68
CA ASP A 207 15.20 -26.29 6.65
C ASP A 207 14.00 -25.53 6.09
N ILE A 208 14.17 -24.22 5.89
CA ILE A 208 13.11 -23.34 5.43
C ILE A 208 13.56 -22.44 4.29
N ILE A 209 12.57 -21.96 3.54
CA ILE A 209 12.71 -20.89 2.56
C ILE A 209 11.78 -19.77 2.98
N ALA A 210 12.35 -18.59 3.24
CA ALA A 210 11.58 -17.37 3.48
C ALA A 210 11.67 -16.45 2.25
N ALA A 211 10.52 -16.06 1.73
CA ALA A 211 10.40 -15.21 0.55
C ALA A 211 9.60 -13.94 0.85
N SER A 212 10.15 -12.81 0.42
CA SER A 212 9.45 -11.52 0.40
C SER A 212 9.13 -11.16 -1.05
N LEU A 213 7.84 -10.99 -1.34
CA LEU A 213 7.32 -10.71 -2.68
C LEU A 213 6.73 -9.30 -2.73
N ASP A 214 7.09 -8.54 -3.77
CA ASP A 214 6.61 -7.17 -4.03
C ASP A 214 5.82 -7.14 -5.35
N LEU A 215 4.59 -6.62 -5.31
CA LEU A 215 3.79 -6.44 -6.51
C LEU A 215 4.23 -5.19 -7.28
N LYS A 216 4.49 -5.36 -8.58
CA LYS A 216 4.96 -4.28 -9.44
C LYS A 216 3.87 -3.28 -9.77
N SER A 217 3.97 -2.08 -9.20
CA SER A 217 3.08 -0.95 -9.51
C SER A 217 1.61 -1.30 -9.35
N TYR A 218 1.28 -2.11 -8.35
CA TYR A 218 -0.02 -2.76 -8.17
C TYR A 218 -1.20 -1.80 -8.36
N TYR A 219 -1.23 -0.71 -7.59
CA TYR A 219 -2.30 0.31 -7.67
C TYR A 219 -2.57 0.82 -9.08
N HIS A 220 -1.54 1.03 -9.89
CA HIS A 220 -1.67 1.60 -11.25
C HIS A 220 -2.28 0.62 -12.26
N PHE A 221 -2.31 -0.67 -11.95
CA PHE A 221 -2.82 -1.70 -12.85
C PHE A 221 -4.14 -2.32 -12.39
N ILE A 222 -4.76 -1.79 -11.33
CA ILE A 222 -6.08 -2.21 -10.87
C ILE A 222 -7.17 -1.60 -11.75
N ASP A 223 -8.12 -2.43 -12.18
CA ASP A 223 -9.38 -2.00 -12.77
C ASP A 223 -10.38 -1.65 -11.66
N PRO A 224 -10.76 -0.37 -11.47
CA PRO A 224 -11.69 0.01 -10.41
C PRO A 224 -13.08 -0.64 -10.56
N LEU A 225 -13.46 -1.05 -11.77
CA LEU A 225 -14.74 -1.70 -12.02
C LEU A 225 -14.77 -3.15 -11.52
N ALA A 226 -13.63 -3.77 -11.21
CA ALA A 226 -13.58 -5.14 -10.74
C ALA A 226 -14.39 -5.36 -9.44
N ILE A 227 -14.50 -4.34 -8.58
CA ILE A 227 -15.28 -4.45 -7.33
C ILE A 227 -16.79 -4.61 -7.57
N THR A 228 -17.31 -4.32 -8.77
CA THR A 228 -18.74 -4.45 -9.05
C THR A 228 -19.16 -5.85 -9.49
N SER A 229 -18.21 -6.79 -9.60
CA SER A 229 -18.46 -8.14 -10.07
C SER A 229 -19.29 -8.96 -9.08
N ASP A 230 -20.38 -9.56 -9.55
CA ASP A 230 -21.17 -10.49 -8.73
C ASP A 230 -20.37 -11.75 -8.36
N ASP A 231 -19.45 -12.20 -9.22
CA ASP A 231 -18.56 -13.33 -8.94
C ASP A 231 -17.61 -13.02 -7.77
N LEU A 232 -17.16 -11.76 -7.68
CA LEU A 232 -16.37 -11.29 -6.56
C LEU A 232 -17.19 -11.30 -5.26
N TYR A 233 -18.43 -10.83 -5.28
CA TYR A 233 -19.31 -10.88 -4.11
C TYR A 233 -19.57 -12.31 -3.64
N ASN A 234 -19.84 -13.23 -4.58
CA ASN A 234 -20.07 -14.64 -4.29
C ASN A 234 -18.83 -15.31 -3.68
N THR A 235 -17.64 -15.06 -4.23
CA THR A 235 -16.37 -15.60 -3.73
C THR A 235 -16.03 -15.11 -2.32
N LEU A 236 -16.41 -13.86 -2.00
CA LEU A 236 -16.22 -13.26 -0.69
C LEU A 236 -17.36 -13.57 0.28
N ASN A 237 -18.43 -14.24 -0.18
CA ASN A 237 -19.66 -14.48 0.57
C ASN A 237 -20.28 -13.18 1.14
N ILE A 238 -20.20 -12.08 0.39
CA ILE A 238 -20.74 -10.78 0.79
C ILE A 238 -22.17 -10.64 0.26
N LYS A 239 -23.10 -10.29 1.14
CA LYS A 239 -24.49 -9.95 0.78
C LYS A 239 -24.67 -8.44 0.82
N LEU A 240 -24.87 -7.84 -0.37
CA LEU A 240 -25.18 -6.43 -0.53
C LEU A 240 -26.64 -6.24 -0.96
N THR A 241 -27.28 -5.19 -0.46
CA THR A 241 -28.60 -4.76 -0.96
C THR A 241 -28.48 -4.16 -2.36
N LYS A 242 -29.62 -3.93 -3.04
CA LYS A 242 -29.63 -3.28 -4.36
C LYS A 242 -29.00 -1.89 -4.30
N ASP A 243 -29.32 -1.12 -3.26
CA ASP A 243 -28.82 0.24 -3.06
C ASP A 243 -27.31 0.24 -2.76
N GLU A 244 -26.83 -0.70 -1.94
CA GLU A 244 -25.39 -0.84 -1.65
C GLU A 244 -24.58 -1.23 -2.90
N LYS A 245 -25.16 -2.09 -3.76
CA LYS A 245 -24.57 -2.41 -5.07
C LYS A 245 -24.56 -1.17 -5.97
N ALA A 246 -25.62 -0.37 -5.98
CA ALA A 246 -25.69 0.87 -6.75
C ALA A 246 -24.65 1.90 -6.30
N PHE A 247 -24.48 2.09 -4.98
CA PHE A 247 -23.44 2.96 -4.43
C PHE A 247 -22.03 2.45 -4.82
N THR A 248 -21.78 1.15 -4.66
CA THR A 248 -20.48 0.56 -5.04
C THR A 248 -20.20 0.71 -6.53
N ALA A 249 -21.22 0.54 -7.38
CA ALA A 249 -21.10 0.76 -8.82
C ALA A 249 -20.78 2.22 -9.17
N GLN A 250 -21.46 3.17 -8.51
CA GLN A 250 -21.22 4.59 -8.74
C GLN A 250 -19.80 5.01 -8.31
N LEU A 251 -19.31 4.49 -7.18
CA LEU A 251 -17.93 4.68 -6.72
C LEU A 251 -16.93 4.07 -7.71
N ALA A 252 -17.18 2.86 -8.21
CA ALA A 252 -16.31 2.20 -9.17
C ALA A 252 -16.20 3.00 -10.48
N VAL A 253 -17.31 3.54 -11.00
CA VAL A 253 -17.32 4.42 -12.17
C VAL A 253 -16.58 5.73 -11.89
N PHE A 254 -16.77 6.34 -10.72
CA PHE A 254 -16.03 7.53 -10.30
C PHE A 254 -14.50 7.29 -10.32
N LEU A 255 -14.05 6.19 -9.71
CA LEU A 255 -12.64 5.80 -9.69
C LEU A 255 -12.12 5.47 -11.09
N LYS A 256 -12.96 4.89 -11.97
CA LYS A 256 -12.63 4.64 -13.37
C LYS A 256 -12.42 5.94 -14.14
N HIS A 257 -13.29 6.94 -13.98
CA HIS A 257 -13.11 8.26 -14.59
C HIS A 257 -11.82 8.94 -14.12
N TRP A 258 -11.49 8.83 -12.83
CA TRP A 258 -10.19 9.29 -12.32
C TRP A 258 -9.03 8.54 -12.99
N SER A 259 -9.12 7.21 -13.07
CA SER A 259 -8.12 6.35 -13.69
C SER A 259 -7.84 6.74 -15.14
N ASP A 260 -8.89 6.96 -15.93
CA ASP A 260 -8.78 7.36 -17.33
C ASP A 260 -8.17 8.75 -17.49
N GLY A 261 -8.57 9.69 -16.63
CA GLY A 261 -7.98 11.02 -16.57
C GLY A 261 -6.49 11.00 -16.20
N ALA A 262 -6.10 10.17 -15.22
CA ALA A 262 -4.72 9.99 -14.80
C ALA A 262 -3.86 9.36 -15.92
N ALA A 263 -4.40 8.38 -16.65
CA ALA A 263 -3.73 7.79 -17.81
C ALA A 263 -3.54 8.82 -18.94
N ALA A 264 -4.56 9.62 -19.23
CA ALA A 264 -4.47 10.69 -20.22
C ALA A 264 -3.46 11.77 -19.82
N PHE A 265 -3.41 12.14 -18.54
CA PHE A 265 -2.42 13.06 -17.97
C PHE A 265 -1.00 12.50 -18.08
N GLY A 266 -0.80 11.24 -17.71
CA GLY A 266 0.50 10.55 -17.82
C GLY A 266 1.01 10.51 -19.26
N LYS A 267 0.15 10.23 -20.24
CA LYS A 267 0.50 10.24 -21.68
C LYS A 267 0.98 11.60 -22.18
N LYS A 268 0.45 12.70 -21.65
CA LYS A 268 0.87 14.06 -22.05
C LYS A 268 2.26 14.43 -21.53
N ILE A 269 2.70 13.83 -20.43
CA ILE A 269 3.95 14.21 -19.75
C ILE A 269 5.08 13.23 -20.05
N ALA A 270 4.77 11.97 -20.32
CA ALA A 270 5.78 10.94 -20.57
C ALA A 270 6.52 11.18 -21.90
N TYR A 271 7.81 11.52 -21.79
CA TYR A 271 8.73 11.58 -22.92
C TYR A 271 9.31 10.18 -23.18
N LYS A 272 8.65 9.42 -24.07
CA LYS A 272 8.88 7.98 -24.39
C LYS A 272 8.24 7.01 -23.38
N THR A 273 7.53 6.02 -23.92
CA THR A 273 6.61 5.10 -23.24
C THR A 273 7.29 4.25 -22.14
N PRO A 274 6.56 3.93 -21.06
CA PRO A 274 5.43 2.99 -21.13
C PRO A 274 4.07 3.62 -20.84
N VAL A 275 3.00 2.91 -21.21
CA VAL A 275 1.61 3.27 -20.89
C VAL A 275 1.47 3.29 -19.37
N ILE A 276 1.29 4.48 -18.79
CA ILE A 276 0.94 4.62 -17.38
C ILE A 276 -0.57 4.44 -17.30
N ASN A 277 -1.01 3.28 -16.83
CA ASN A 277 -2.41 3.09 -16.46
C ASN A 277 -2.68 3.92 -15.19
N GLY A 278 -3.85 4.57 -15.13
CA GLY A 278 -4.22 5.34 -13.95
C GLY A 278 -4.43 4.47 -12.73
N GLY A 279 -5.01 3.28 -12.95
CA GLY A 279 -5.34 2.31 -11.91
C GLY A 279 -6.30 2.85 -10.85
N LEU A 280 -6.17 2.36 -9.62
CA LEU A 280 -6.75 2.97 -8.44
C LEU A 280 -5.96 4.19 -8.00
N VAL A 281 -6.70 5.17 -7.46
CA VAL A 281 -6.08 6.38 -6.96
C VAL A 281 -5.33 6.15 -5.65
N ILE A 282 -4.15 6.77 -5.56
CA ILE A 282 -3.43 6.94 -4.30
C ILE A 282 -3.87 8.29 -3.72
N GLY A 283 -4.66 8.26 -2.64
CA GLY A 283 -5.16 9.44 -1.91
C GLY A 283 -6.61 9.32 -1.41
N LEU A 284 -7.40 8.38 -1.92
CA LEU A 284 -8.71 8.05 -1.33
C LEU A 284 -8.62 6.78 -0.49
N THR A 285 -9.29 6.81 0.66
CA THR A 285 -9.28 5.69 1.61
C THR A 285 -9.95 4.43 1.08
N ALA A 286 -10.98 4.57 0.24
CA ALA A 286 -11.69 3.45 -0.38
C ALA A 286 -10.74 2.59 -1.23
N SER A 287 -9.74 3.21 -1.87
CA SER A 287 -8.75 2.49 -2.69
C SER A 287 -7.94 1.47 -1.89
N ARG A 288 -7.76 1.67 -0.58
CA ARG A 288 -7.08 0.71 0.30
C ARG A 288 -7.89 -0.57 0.47
N ILE A 289 -9.20 -0.44 0.68
CA ILE A 289 -10.09 -1.59 0.81
C ILE A 289 -10.16 -2.32 -0.53
N ILE A 290 -10.39 -1.59 -1.64
CA ILE A 290 -10.47 -2.19 -2.98
C ILE A 290 -9.20 -2.97 -3.33
N SER A 291 -8.02 -2.40 -3.05
CA SER A 291 -6.74 -3.08 -3.28
C SER A 291 -6.57 -4.35 -2.45
N ASN A 292 -7.09 -4.39 -1.22
CA ASN A 292 -6.98 -5.59 -0.38
C ASN A 292 -7.94 -6.70 -0.84
N ILE A 293 -9.17 -6.34 -1.25
CA ILE A 293 -10.17 -7.29 -1.72
C ILE A 293 -9.68 -8.05 -2.96
N LEU A 294 -9.07 -7.33 -3.90
CA LEU A 294 -8.62 -7.93 -5.16
C LEU A 294 -7.43 -8.90 -5.00
N LEU A 295 -6.82 -8.97 -3.82
CA LEU A 295 -5.79 -9.95 -3.46
C LEU A 295 -6.31 -11.08 -2.56
N HIS A 296 -7.56 -11.03 -2.13
CA HIS A 296 -8.12 -12.04 -1.23
C HIS A 296 -8.15 -13.44 -1.86
N HIS A 297 -8.50 -13.56 -3.14
CA HIS A 297 -8.50 -14.87 -3.80
C HIS A 297 -7.08 -15.47 -3.88
N TRP A 298 -6.09 -14.64 -4.15
CA TRP A 298 -4.68 -15.00 -4.10
C TRP A 298 -4.26 -15.45 -2.71
N ASP A 299 -4.65 -14.72 -1.67
CA ASP A 299 -4.36 -15.09 -0.28
C ASP A 299 -4.89 -16.50 0.03
N LYS A 300 -6.12 -16.81 -0.38
CA LYS A 300 -6.71 -18.15 -0.24
C LYS A 300 -5.96 -19.20 -1.04
N LEU A 301 -5.65 -18.93 -2.30
CA LEU A 301 -4.89 -19.87 -3.14
C LEU A 301 -3.52 -20.20 -2.54
N VAL A 302 -2.81 -19.22 -2.00
CA VAL A 302 -1.53 -19.43 -1.31
C VAL A 302 -1.72 -20.31 -0.08
N ILE A 303 -2.70 -20.01 0.77
CA ILE A 303 -2.94 -20.80 1.99
C ILE A 303 -3.35 -22.24 1.64
N GLU A 304 -4.32 -22.41 0.73
CA GLU A 304 -4.93 -23.71 0.43
C GLU A 304 -3.99 -24.61 -0.40
N LYS A 305 -3.33 -24.07 -1.44
CA LYS A 305 -2.55 -24.88 -2.38
C LYS A 305 -1.06 -24.97 -2.01
N LEU A 306 -0.47 -23.90 -1.49
CA LEU A 306 0.94 -23.90 -1.10
C LEU A 306 1.13 -24.42 0.32
N SER A 307 0.12 -24.30 1.20
CA SER A 307 0.18 -24.71 2.61
C SER A 307 1.47 -24.27 3.33
N PRO A 308 1.79 -22.96 3.33
CA PRO A 308 3.03 -22.47 3.93
C PRO A 308 3.02 -22.57 5.45
N ILE A 309 4.20 -22.58 6.05
CA ILE A 309 4.39 -22.43 7.51
C ILE A 309 3.81 -21.08 7.95
N HIS A 310 4.09 -20.04 7.18
CA HIS A 310 3.55 -18.70 7.39
C HIS A 310 3.28 -18.00 6.07
N TYR A 311 2.14 -17.33 5.98
CA TYR A 311 1.84 -16.37 4.94
C TYR A 311 1.18 -15.14 5.57
N GLY A 312 1.73 -13.97 5.25
CA GLY A 312 1.19 -12.70 5.69
C GLY A 312 1.36 -11.64 4.61
N ARG A 313 0.32 -10.82 4.42
CA ARG A 313 0.30 -9.72 3.46
C ARG A 313 0.07 -8.38 4.15
N TYR A 314 0.93 -7.43 3.85
CA TYR A 314 0.79 -6.04 4.25
C TYR A 314 0.55 -5.17 3.02
N VAL A 315 -0.72 -4.98 2.66
CA VAL A 315 -1.13 -4.30 1.41
C VAL A 315 -0.61 -5.08 0.19
N ASP A 316 0.41 -4.58 -0.50
CA ASP A 316 1.04 -5.20 -1.67
C ASP A 316 2.31 -5.99 -1.35
N ASP A 317 2.88 -5.80 -0.15
CA ASP A 317 4.02 -6.57 0.34
C ASP A 317 3.53 -7.93 0.89
N MET A 318 4.10 -9.03 0.39
CA MET A 318 3.80 -10.38 0.87
C MET A 318 5.04 -11.01 1.50
N PHE A 319 4.81 -11.77 2.56
CA PHE A 319 5.84 -12.55 3.23
C PHE A 319 5.39 -13.99 3.40
N LEU A 320 6.27 -14.90 3.03
CA LEU A 320 5.98 -16.32 2.89
C LEU A 320 7.13 -17.13 3.49
N VAL A 321 6.80 -18.16 4.26
CA VAL A 321 7.76 -19.12 4.82
C VAL A 321 7.28 -20.52 4.49
N ILE A 322 8.08 -21.29 3.76
CA ILE A 322 7.81 -22.68 3.38
C ILE A 322 8.96 -23.58 3.81
N ARG A 323 8.72 -24.90 3.89
CA ARG A 323 9.79 -25.87 4.12
C ARG A 323 10.65 -26.01 2.88
N ASP A 324 11.96 -26.08 3.08
CA ASP A 324 12.90 -26.34 2.00
C ASP A 324 12.89 -27.84 1.65
N THR A 325 12.85 -28.15 0.36
CA THR A 325 13.02 -29.51 -0.16
C THR A 325 14.43 -29.76 -0.71
N GLY A 326 15.34 -28.80 -0.57
CA GLY A 326 16.72 -28.86 -1.04
C GLY A 326 16.89 -28.60 -2.54
N THR A 327 15.83 -28.18 -3.23
CA THR A 327 15.81 -28.03 -4.69
C THR A 327 15.88 -26.58 -5.16
N ILE A 328 15.75 -25.60 -4.26
CA ILE A 328 15.64 -24.18 -4.60
C ILE A 328 16.95 -23.47 -4.25
N THR A 329 17.56 -22.89 -5.27
CA THR A 329 18.83 -22.15 -5.17
C THR A 329 18.70 -20.68 -5.57
N ASN A 330 17.64 -20.32 -6.29
CA ASN A 330 17.45 -18.97 -6.82
C ASN A 330 15.96 -18.56 -6.92
N ASN A 331 15.73 -17.27 -7.17
CA ASN A 331 14.37 -16.70 -7.29
C ASN A 331 13.58 -17.32 -8.46
N HIS A 332 14.24 -17.72 -9.55
CA HIS A 332 13.54 -18.28 -10.71
C HIS A 332 12.98 -19.68 -10.38
N GLU A 333 13.77 -20.55 -9.75
CA GLU A 333 13.33 -21.85 -9.25
C GLU A 333 12.21 -21.73 -8.21
N PHE A 334 12.29 -20.73 -7.32
CA PHE A 334 11.22 -20.44 -6.38
C PHE A 334 9.90 -20.06 -7.09
N MET A 335 9.97 -19.24 -8.14
CA MET A 335 8.78 -18.89 -8.92
C MET A 335 8.21 -20.07 -9.71
N LEU A 336 9.07 -20.97 -10.20
CA LEU A 336 8.64 -22.23 -10.80
C LEU A 336 7.94 -23.15 -9.79
N LEU A 337 8.41 -23.21 -8.54
CA LEU A 337 7.69 -23.92 -7.47
C LEU A 337 6.29 -23.32 -7.25
N LEU A 338 6.17 -21.99 -7.18
CA LEU A 338 4.87 -21.35 -7.04
C LEU A 338 3.95 -21.67 -8.22
N GLN A 339 4.47 -21.66 -9.44
CA GLN A 339 3.74 -22.04 -10.64
C GLN A 339 3.26 -23.50 -10.58
N ASP A 340 4.13 -24.44 -10.21
CA ASP A 340 3.80 -25.87 -10.09
C ASP A 340 2.68 -26.10 -9.06
N ARG A 341 2.77 -25.45 -7.89
CA ARG A 341 1.80 -25.62 -6.79
C ARG A 341 0.47 -24.90 -7.03
N LEU A 342 0.51 -23.69 -7.56
CA LEU A 342 -0.69 -22.86 -7.75
C LEU A 342 -1.40 -23.15 -9.09
N GLY A 343 -0.65 -23.66 -10.06
CA GLY A 343 -1.08 -24.01 -11.42
C GLY A 343 -0.51 -23.05 -12.47
N ASN A 344 -0.18 -23.62 -13.64
CA ASN A 344 0.38 -22.89 -14.79
C ASN A 344 -0.51 -21.74 -15.29
N ASP A 345 -1.82 -21.88 -15.13
CA ASP A 345 -2.77 -20.84 -15.53
C ASP A 345 -2.86 -19.69 -14.52
N CYS A 346 -2.41 -19.92 -13.28
CA CYS A 346 -2.47 -18.93 -12.19
C CYS A 346 -1.20 -18.10 -12.10
N VAL A 347 -0.01 -18.72 -12.18
CA VAL A 347 1.27 -18.02 -12.14
C VAL A 347 2.10 -18.43 -13.35
N TYR A 348 2.48 -17.46 -14.18
CA TYR A 348 3.28 -17.75 -15.37
C TYR A 348 4.22 -16.61 -15.73
N LEU A 349 5.32 -16.97 -16.40
CA LEU A 349 6.33 -16.03 -16.87
C LEU A 349 5.81 -15.31 -18.10
N LYS A 350 5.60 -13.99 -18.00
CA LYS A 350 5.11 -13.15 -19.10
C LYS A 350 6.24 -12.54 -19.92
N ASN A 351 7.39 -12.25 -19.29
CA ASN A 351 8.53 -11.66 -19.96
C ASN A 351 9.84 -12.22 -19.38
N GLU A 352 10.54 -13.02 -20.17
CA GLU A 352 11.81 -13.66 -19.80
C GLU A 352 12.93 -12.64 -19.58
N GLN A 353 13.04 -11.62 -20.43
CA GLN A 353 14.12 -10.62 -20.36
C GLN A 353 14.08 -9.79 -19.07
N LYS A 354 12.88 -9.53 -18.55
CA LYS A 354 12.66 -8.72 -17.33
C LYS A 354 12.25 -9.56 -16.12
N GLN A 355 12.23 -10.89 -16.26
CA GLN A 355 11.76 -11.83 -15.23
C GLN A 355 10.44 -11.37 -14.58
N ILE A 356 9.46 -11.03 -15.42
CA ILE A 356 8.14 -10.57 -14.98
C ILE A 356 7.19 -11.76 -14.97
N TRP A 357 6.69 -12.09 -13.79
CA TRP A 357 5.68 -13.12 -13.57
C TRP A 357 4.31 -12.46 -13.43
N GLN A 358 3.29 -13.04 -14.07
CA GLN A 358 1.91 -12.58 -13.95
C GLN A 358 1.12 -13.53 -13.05
N ILE A 359 0.30 -12.95 -12.19
CA ILE A 359 -0.69 -13.66 -11.38
C ILE A 359 -2.06 -13.49 -12.05
N GLN A 360 -2.78 -14.60 -12.22
CA GLN A 360 -4.11 -14.67 -12.79
C GLN A 360 -5.05 -15.37 -11.81
N GLN A 361 -6.06 -14.64 -11.36
CA GLN A 361 -7.07 -15.10 -10.39
C GLN A 361 -8.43 -15.37 -11.05
N GLY A 362 -8.49 -15.38 -12.38
CA GLY A 362 -9.73 -15.49 -13.16
C GLY A 362 -10.27 -14.12 -13.60
N GLU A 363 -10.72 -14.01 -14.86
CA GLU A 363 -11.19 -12.75 -15.46
C GLU A 363 -12.41 -12.18 -14.72
N HIS A 364 -13.29 -13.05 -14.25
CA HIS A 364 -14.50 -12.72 -13.51
C HIS A 364 -14.22 -12.04 -12.16
N PHE A 365 -13.09 -12.38 -11.52
CA PHE A 365 -12.73 -11.85 -10.20
C PHE A 365 -11.90 -10.56 -10.30
N GLN A 366 -10.83 -10.58 -11.10
CA GLN A 366 -9.90 -9.45 -11.15
C GLN A 366 -10.25 -8.41 -12.24
N GLY A 367 -11.22 -8.71 -13.12
CA GLY A 367 -11.57 -7.85 -14.25
C GLY A 367 -10.37 -7.61 -15.16
N LYS A 368 -10.15 -6.36 -15.59
CA LYS A 368 -8.97 -5.97 -16.38
C LYS A 368 -7.73 -5.69 -15.52
N THR A 369 -7.78 -6.00 -14.21
CA THR A 369 -6.65 -5.82 -13.31
C THR A 369 -5.49 -6.70 -13.74
N THR A 370 -4.28 -6.12 -13.76
CA THR A 370 -3.05 -6.86 -14.02
C THR A 370 -2.20 -6.92 -12.77
N ILE A 371 -1.89 -8.13 -12.31
CA ILE A 371 -1.09 -8.38 -11.10
C ILE A 371 0.24 -9.01 -11.53
N GLN A 372 1.34 -8.37 -11.17
CA GLN A 372 2.67 -8.76 -11.63
C GLN A 372 3.68 -8.76 -10.49
N LEU A 373 4.56 -9.75 -10.51
CA LEU A 373 5.75 -9.85 -9.70
C LEU A 373 7.00 -9.58 -10.56
N GLN A 374 8.04 -9.02 -9.96
CA GLN A 374 9.34 -8.87 -10.62
C GLN A 374 10.42 -9.54 -9.77
N SER A 375 11.08 -10.56 -10.34
CA SER A 375 12.04 -11.39 -9.59
C SER A 375 13.22 -10.61 -9.03
N ASP A 376 13.67 -9.54 -9.70
CA ASP A 376 14.79 -8.70 -9.23
C ASP A 376 14.51 -7.98 -7.90
N LYS A 377 13.24 -7.87 -7.51
CA LYS A 377 12.82 -7.24 -6.26
C LYS A 377 12.48 -8.23 -5.16
N GLN A 378 12.32 -9.49 -5.52
CA GLN A 378 12.02 -10.55 -4.57
C GLN A 378 13.27 -10.87 -3.77
N LYS A 379 13.09 -11.11 -2.47
CA LYS A 379 14.17 -11.60 -1.63
C LYS A 379 13.85 -12.99 -1.15
N LEU A 380 14.85 -13.85 -1.28
CA LEU A 380 14.77 -15.25 -0.93
C LEU A 380 15.89 -15.55 0.07
N PHE A 381 15.50 -16.16 1.19
CA PHE A 381 16.40 -16.64 2.22
C PHE A 381 16.20 -18.14 2.33
N VAL A 382 17.22 -18.91 1.97
CA VAL A 382 17.26 -20.36 2.18
C VAL A 382 18.08 -20.59 3.45
N LEU A 383 17.41 -21.01 4.52
CA LEU A 383 17.99 -21.06 5.86
C LEU A 383 17.99 -22.48 6.39
N GLN A 384 19.13 -22.89 6.95
CA GLN A 384 19.36 -24.24 7.44
C GLN A 384 20.16 -24.21 8.74
N GLY A 385 19.75 -25.07 9.68
CA GLY A 385 20.43 -25.30 10.96
C GLY A 385 20.84 -24.02 11.72
N ARG A 386 21.97 -24.11 12.43
CA ARG A 386 22.48 -23.05 13.31
C ARG A 386 22.91 -21.79 12.56
N ALA A 387 23.49 -21.93 11.36
CA ALA A 387 23.87 -20.78 10.54
C ALA A 387 22.64 -19.94 10.12
N GLY A 388 21.49 -20.61 9.88
CA GLY A 388 20.23 -19.93 9.63
C GLY A 388 19.74 -19.11 10.82
N ILE A 389 19.88 -19.65 12.04
CA ILE A 389 19.53 -18.96 13.29
C ILE A 389 20.44 -17.75 13.51
N ASP A 390 21.75 -17.90 13.33
CA ASP A 390 22.71 -16.80 13.51
C ASP A 390 22.44 -15.65 12.52
N LEU A 391 22.08 -15.97 11.27
CA LEU A 391 21.67 -14.97 10.28
C LEU A 391 20.36 -14.27 10.68
N LEU A 392 19.38 -15.02 11.20
CA LEU A 392 18.12 -14.46 11.70
C LEU A 392 18.35 -13.50 12.86
N ASP A 393 19.22 -13.85 13.82
CA ASP A 393 19.57 -13.01 14.96
C ASP A 393 20.24 -11.70 14.52
N SER A 394 21.11 -11.76 13.50
CA SER A 394 21.70 -10.56 12.89
C SER A 394 20.63 -9.65 12.28
N ILE A 395 19.67 -10.22 11.55
CA ILE A 395 18.58 -9.46 10.91
C ILE A 395 17.68 -8.84 11.99
N GLU A 396 17.30 -9.59 13.02
CA GLU A 396 16.48 -9.08 14.12
C GLU A 396 17.19 -7.97 14.87
N LYS A 397 18.49 -8.13 15.18
CA LYS A 397 19.27 -7.10 15.86
C LYS A 397 19.31 -5.79 15.09
N GLU A 398 19.55 -5.84 13.77
CA GLU A 398 19.51 -4.64 12.92
C GLU A 398 18.13 -3.97 12.94
N ILE A 399 17.04 -4.76 12.92
CA ILE A 399 15.66 -4.25 13.00
C ILE A 399 15.41 -3.56 14.35
N TYR A 400 15.86 -4.16 15.45
CA TYR A 400 15.71 -3.58 16.79
C TYR A 400 16.51 -2.29 16.95
N GLU A 401 17.76 -2.26 16.48
CA GLU A 401 18.61 -1.05 16.51
C GLU A 401 17.93 0.10 15.77
N LEU A 402 17.48 -0.12 14.52
CA LEU A 402 16.74 0.88 13.73
C LEU A 402 15.45 1.36 14.43
N SER A 403 14.71 0.46 15.04
CA SER A 403 13.45 0.78 15.75
C SER A 403 13.70 1.56 17.04
N SER A 404 14.84 1.35 17.69
CA SER A 404 15.29 2.05 18.89
C SER A 404 15.83 3.44 18.56
N GLU A 405 16.58 3.58 17.47
CA GLU A 405 17.06 4.87 16.95
C GLU A 405 15.90 5.77 16.50
N HIS A 406 14.85 5.19 15.90
CA HIS A 406 13.61 5.92 15.60
C HIS A 406 12.91 6.45 16.87
N ARG A 407 12.98 5.70 17.98
CA ARG A 407 12.40 6.10 19.28
C ARG A 407 13.25 7.15 20.01
N LEU A 408 14.56 7.17 19.74
CA LEU A 408 15.52 8.13 20.26
C LEU A 408 15.63 9.40 19.41
N MET A 409 14.83 9.54 18.35
CA MET A 409 14.82 10.77 17.56
C MET A 409 14.29 11.92 18.40
N PRO A 410 15.13 12.96 18.61
CA PRO A 410 14.69 14.07 19.40
C PRO A 410 13.78 15.00 18.58
N SER A 411 13.05 15.89 19.27
CA SER A 411 12.16 16.88 18.66
C SER A 411 12.90 17.75 17.63
N PRO A 412 12.19 18.37 16.67
CA PRO A 412 12.78 19.15 15.58
C PRO A 412 13.89 20.14 15.99
N ASP A 413 13.79 20.71 17.19
CA ASP A 413 14.74 21.69 17.73
C ASP A 413 16.10 21.09 18.13
N GLN A 414 16.18 19.77 18.35
CA GLN A 414 17.40 19.09 18.77
C GLN A 414 18.21 18.51 17.58
N LEU A 415 17.63 18.49 16.38
CA LEU A 415 18.26 18.01 15.15
C LEU A 415 19.36 18.95 14.63
N GLU A 416 19.31 20.26 14.96
CA GLU A 416 20.34 21.22 14.54
C GLU A 416 21.72 20.97 15.20
N HIS A 417 21.73 20.32 16.37
CA HIS A 417 22.91 20.18 17.21
C HIS A 417 23.51 18.76 17.27
N SER A 418 22.83 17.73 16.75
CA SER A 418 23.34 16.35 16.79
C SER A 418 24.37 16.07 15.68
N THR A 419 25.62 15.82 16.08
CA THR A 419 26.70 15.33 15.21
C THR A 419 26.41 13.94 14.64
N ALA A 420 25.72 13.07 15.39
CA ALA A 420 25.34 11.73 14.94
C ALA A 420 24.32 11.78 13.78
N ALA A 421 23.34 12.69 13.84
CA ALA A 421 22.37 12.91 12.77
C ALA A 421 23.04 13.46 11.49
N LYS A 422 24.04 14.33 11.64
CA LYS A 422 24.85 14.86 10.52
C LYS A 422 25.72 13.77 9.89
N VAL A 423 26.32 12.88 10.70
CA VAL A 423 27.13 11.74 10.24
C VAL A 423 26.28 10.70 9.51
N LEU A 424 25.09 10.36 10.02
CA LEU A 424 24.14 9.47 9.33
C LEU A 424 23.64 10.04 7.99
N SER A 425 23.50 11.37 7.88
CA SER A 425 23.20 12.03 6.61
C SER A 425 24.35 11.97 5.60
N ALA A 426 25.60 11.95 6.09
CA ALA A 426 26.82 12.03 5.29
C ALA A 426 27.43 10.67 4.92
N ALA A 427 27.23 9.63 5.73
CA ALA A 427 27.83 8.29 5.56
C ALA A 427 27.09 7.40 4.53
N GLY A 428 26.07 7.93 3.85
CA GLY A 428 25.23 7.18 2.92
C GLY A 428 25.90 6.89 1.57
N SER A 429 26.89 6.00 1.53
CA SER A 429 27.31 5.38 0.28
C SER A 429 26.51 4.12 -0.02
N VAL A 430 25.96 4.12 -1.22
CA VAL A 430 25.46 2.96 -1.97
C VAL A 430 26.63 2.00 -2.18
N GLY A 431 26.71 0.97 -1.36
CA GLY A 431 27.61 -0.16 -1.48
C GLY A 431 26.90 -1.38 -0.92
N GLU A 432 26.87 -2.45 -1.71
CA GLU A 432 26.18 -3.71 -1.48
C GLU A 432 26.44 -4.28 -0.09
N ASN A 433 25.54 -4.01 0.86
CA ASN A 433 25.44 -4.68 2.15
C ASN A 433 23.96 -4.69 2.54
N ALA A 434 23.36 -5.89 2.53
CA ALA A 434 22.00 -6.24 2.98
C ALA A 434 20.96 -5.12 2.81
N ASP A 435 20.76 -4.71 1.56
CA ASP A 435 19.85 -3.63 1.18
C ASP A 435 18.43 -4.18 1.13
N THR A 436 17.52 -3.77 2.03
CA THR A 436 16.06 -3.66 1.78
C THR A 436 15.17 -3.34 2.98
N LEU A 437 15.54 -3.63 4.23
CA LEU A 437 14.81 -3.08 5.38
C LEU A 437 15.19 -1.61 5.64
N ARG A 438 16.44 -1.25 5.30
CA ARG A 438 16.97 0.12 5.30
C ARG A 438 16.20 1.13 4.44
N ARG A 439 15.54 0.70 3.35
CA ARG A 439 14.96 1.64 2.38
C ARG A 439 13.69 2.32 2.88
N ALA A 440 12.84 1.64 3.65
CA ALA A 440 11.59 2.23 4.15
C ALA A 440 11.87 3.34 5.19
N ASP A 441 12.79 3.08 6.12
CA ASP A 441 13.07 4.00 7.23
C ASP A 441 14.06 5.10 6.81
N GLY A 442 15.08 4.79 6.01
CA GLY A 442 16.01 5.78 5.45
C GLY A 442 15.34 6.80 4.52
N LEU A 443 14.30 6.40 3.76
CA LEU A 443 13.51 7.32 2.95
C LEU A 443 12.62 8.23 3.80
N THR A 444 12.10 7.76 4.93
CA THR A 444 11.27 8.54 5.86
C THR A 444 12.09 9.62 6.56
N ILE A 445 13.30 9.27 7.02
CA ILE A 445 14.27 10.21 7.60
C ILE A 445 14.71 11.27 6.58
N ARG A 446 14.98 10.86 5.33
CA ARG A 446 15.33 11.80 4.24
C ARG A 446 14.19 12.74 3.88
N ARG A 447 12.94 12.25 3.81
CA ARG A 447 11.75 13.06 3.50
C ARG A 447 11.47 14.09 4.59
N LEU A 448 11.65 13.72 5.86
CA LEU A 448 11.44 14.61 7.00
C LEU A 448 12.56 15.66 7.11
N GLY A 449 13.82 15.25 6.88
CA GLY A 449 14.95 16.19 6.79
C GLY A 449 14.81 17.19 5.63
N TRP A 450 14.35 16.73 4.46
CA TRP A 450 14.09 17.60 3.31
C TRP A 450 12.88 18.53 3.51
N SER A 451 11.79 18.06 4.14
CA SER A 451 10.62 18.91 4.40
C SER A 451 10.92 20.02 5.41
N LEU A 452 11.83 19.78 6.36
CA LEU A 452 12.31 20.77 7.32
C LEU A 452 13.22 21.81 6.67
N GLN A 453 14.15 21.40 5.79
CA GLN A 453 15.01 22.33 5.05
C GLN A 453 14.24 23.22 4.08
N LEU A 454 13.12 22.75 3.54
CA LEU A 454 12.24 23.52 2.66
C LEU A 454 11.29 24.48 3.39
N ARG A 455 11.11 24.33 4.72
CA ARG A 455 10.30 25.25 5.55
C ARG A 455 11.08 26.46 6.08
N LEU A 456 12.41 26.41 6.07
CA LEU A 456 13.30 27.47 6.59
C LEU A 456 13.85 28.38 5.48
N ARG A 457 13.12 28.53 4.36
CA ARG A 457 13.41 29.53 3.33
C ARG A 457 12.17 30.31 2.94
#